data_AF-A0A978U7R3-F1
#
_entry.id   AF-A0A978U7R3-F1
#
_cell.length_a   1.000
_cell.length_b   1.000
_cell.length_c   1.000
_cell.angle_alpha   90.00
_cell.angle_beta   90.00
_cell.angle_gamma   90.00
#
_symmetry.space_group_name_H-M   'P 1'
#
loop_
_entity.id
_entity.type
_entity.pdbx_description
1 polymer ?
#
loop_
_entity_poly.entity_id
_entity_poly.type
_entity_poly.pdbx_seq_one_letter_code
_entity_poly.pdbx_strand_id
1 'polypeptide(L)'
;MNPERPNCLNNDYGTGCKILREAYTSLFESFASIIKSQAKLPKGTIEIPGFKQSEVQDHSDSAPRNSEQKIKRENFHESARSKKCKGSQAEVGSDISDSSAAKVNLSNEKFDGSTKKAWGSWAQALYHIAMHPEKHKDDVLEISDDIVVLNDLYPKGRRHLLVLARHQGLDRLADVRNEHLHLLKTMHAVGLKWAEKFLQEDASLVFRLGYHPDPSMRQLHLHVISQDFDSKHLKHKKHWNSFNTAFFLDSVDLIEEVSSQGKAILKNDENLLSMELRCHRCRSAHPTIPRLKSHIGNCEAPFPANLLQNGRLVCAPSNAAAVDS
;
A
#
# COMPACT_ATOMS: atom_id res chain seq x y z
N MET A 1 25.98 -7.62 12.54
CA MET A 1 25.44 -8.49 13.61
C MET A 1 25.54 -7.72 14.92
N ASN A 2 24.55 -7.81 15.81
CA ASN A 2 24.63 -7.16 17.11
C ASN A 2 25.71 -7.87 17.96
N PRO A 3 26.81 -7.19 18.35
CA PRO A 3 27.91 -7.78 19.12
C PRO A 3 27.50 -8.21 20.54
N GLU A 4 26.39 -7.71 21.06
CA GLU A 4 25.90 -8.04 22.40
C GLU A 4 25.09 -9.33 22.47
N ARG A 5 24.87 -10.02 21.34
CA ARG A 5 24.21 -11.33 21.35
C ARG A 5 25.21 -12.43 21.73
N PRO A 6 24.82 -13.38 22.60
CA PRO A 6 25.71 -14.44 23.08
C PRO A 6 26.27 -15.34 21.95
N ASN A 7 25.63 -15.36 20.78
CA ASN A 7 26.05 -16.14 19.60
C ASN A 7 26.56 -15.24 18.46
N CYS A 8 27.10 -14.05 18.76
CA CYS A 8 27.67 -13.17 17.74
C CYS A 8 28.93 -13.78 17.13
N LEU A 9 28.98 -13.87 15.79
CA LEU A 9 30.11 -14.47 15.05
C LEU A 9 31.26 -13.50 14.77
N ASN A 10 31.27 -12.29 15.36
CA ASN A 10 32.36 -11.30 15.27
C ASN A 10 32.95 -11.10 13.87
N ASN A 11 32.09 -10.93 12.86
CA ASN A 11 32.45 -10.78 11.44
C ASN A 11 33.13 -12.00 10.78
N ASP A 12 33.11 -13.18 11.40
CA ASP A 12 33.48 -14.44 10.75
C ASP A 12 32.39 -14.85 9.74
N TYR A 13 32.57 -14.34 8.53
CA TYR A 13 31.67 -14.56 7.41
C TYR A 13 31.66 -16.02 6.94
N GLY A 14 32.80 -16.73 7.05
CA GLY A 14 32.90 -18.13 6.63
C GLY A 14 32.07 -19.05 7.52
N THR A 15 32.20 -18.88 8.83
CA THR A 15 31.38 -19.60 9.81
C THR A 15 29.91 -19.21 9.69
N GLY A 16 29.61 -17.93 9.46
CA GLY A 16 28.24 -17.47 9.21
C GLY A 16 27.58 -18.13 8.00
N CYS A 17 28.27 -18.19 6.87
CA CYS A 17 27.75 -18.87 5.67
C CYS A 17 27.55 -20.37 5.89
N LYS A 18 28.45 -21.02 6.64
CA LYS A 18 28.34 -22.45 6.95
C LYS A 18 27.10 -22.74 7.80
N ILE A 19 26.92 -22.01 8.91
CA ILE A 19 25.76 -22.15 9.81
C ILE A 19 24.46 -21.89 9.06
N LEU A 20 24.42 -20.84 8.24
CA LEU A 20 23.25 -20.50 7.45
C LEU A 20 22.89 -21.64 6.49
N ARG A 21 23.90 -22.16 5.76
CA ARG A 21 23.72 -23.28 4.83
C ARG A 21 23.20 -24.53 5.55
N GLU A 22 23.78 -24.90 6.69
CA GLU A 22 23.35 -26.06 7.48
C GLU A 22 21.90 -25.90 7.96
N ALA A 23 21.53 -24.73 8.48
CA ALA A 23 20.16 -24.45 8.92
C ALA A 23 19.13 -24.56 7.78
N TYR A 24 19.44 -24.00 6.61
CA TYR A 24 18.56 -24.12 5.44
C TYR A 24 18.50 -25.56 4.94
N THR A 25 19.61 -26.28 4.86
CA THR A 25 19.63 -27.69 4.45
C THR A 25 18.75 -28.54 5.36
N SER A 26 18.90 -28.44 6.68
CA SER A 26 18.08 -29.20 7.63
C SER A 26 16.58 -28.87 7.53
N LEU A 27 16.24 -27.59 7.28
CA LEU A 27 14.86 -27.18 7.05
C LEU A 27 14.29 -27.83 5.79
N PHE A 28 15.01 -27.77 4.66
CA PHE A 28 14.58 -28.36 3.40
C PHE A 28 14.48 -29.89 3.46
N GLU A 29 15.42 -30.55 4.11
CA GLU A 29 15.36 -32.00 4.36
C GLU A 29 14.15 -32.40 5.19
N SER A 30 13.81 -31.60 6.22
CA SER A 30 12.61 -31.81 7.04
C SER A 30 11.34 -31.69 6.19
N PHE A 31 11.24 -30.65 5.35
CA PHE A 31 10.11 -30.50 4.43
C PHE A 31 10.02 -31.65 3.42
N ALA A 32 11.14 -32.04 2.82
CA ALA A 32 11.19 -33.16 1.89
C ALA A 32 10.77 -34.49 2.55
N SER A 33 11.15 -34.69 3.81
CA SER A 33 10.74 -35.86 4.61
C SER A 33 9.22 -35.88 4.87
N ILE A 34 8.63 -34.72 5.22
CA ILE A 34 7.18 -34.57 5.44
C ILE A 34 6.40 -34.88 4.15
N ILE A 35 6.86 -34.39 3.00
CA ILE A 35 6.21 -34.66 1.72
C ILE A 35 6.30 -36.15 1.37
N LYS A 36 7.47 -36.77 1.59
CA LYS A 36 7.67 -38.21 1.36
C LYS A 36 6.87 -39.10 2.31
N SER A 37 6.62 -38.67 3.55
CA SER A 37 5.81 -39.43 4.50
C SER A 37 4.31 -39.31 4.19
N GLN A 38 3.84 -38.17 3.70
CA GLN A 38 2.47 -38.01 3.21
C GLN A 38 2.19 -38.82 1.93
N ALA A 39 3.21 -39.03 1.09
CA ALA A 39 3.12 -39.88 -0.10
C ALA A 39 3.05 -41.41 0.20
N LYS A 40 3.24 -41.85 1.46
CA LYS A 40 3.25 -43.27 1.87
C LYS A 40 1.97 -43.74 2.57
N LEU A 41 0.94 -42.90 2.69
CA LEU A 41 -0.37 -43.33 3.19
C LEU A 41 -1.18 -44.02 2.06
N PRO A 42 -1.91 -45.13 2.33
CA PRO A 42 -2.78 -45.71 1.34
C PRO A 42 -3.93 -44.75 1.00
N LYS A 43 -4.24 -44.66 -0.29
CA LYS A 43 -5.28 -43.79 -0.88
C LYS A 43 -6.62 -43.95 -0.17
N GLY A 44 -6.99 -42.95 0.62
CA GLY A 44 -8.37 -42.57 0.92
C GLY A 44 -8.67 -41.27 0.19
N THR A 45 -9.57 -41.35 -0.77
CA THR A 45 -9.96 -40.38 -1.79
C THR A 45 -10.06 -38.92 -1.34
N ILE A 46 -9.23 -38.03 -1.90
CA ILE A 46 -9.65 -36.68 -2.32
C ILE A 46 -8.84 -36.32 -3.58
N GLU A 47 -9.53 -36.23 -4.72
CA GLU A 47 -8.98 -35.82 -6.00
C GLU A 47 -8.84 -34.29 -6.08
N ILE A 48 -7.68 -33.78 -6.48
CA ILE A 48 -7.58 -32.55 -7.28
C ILE A 48 -6.54 -32.74 -8.40
N PRO A 49 -6.88 -32.52 -9.69
CA PRO A 49 -6.01 -32.83 -10.83
C PRO A 49 -5.01 -31.73 -11.17
N GLY A 50 -3.81 -32.13 -11.64
CA GLY A 50 -3.10 -31.40 -12.69
C GLY A 50 -1.74 -30.77 -12.35
N PHE A 51 -0.73 -31.56 -12.00
CA PHE A 51 0.66 -31.22 -12.31
C PHE A 51 1.27 -32.36 -13.14
N LYS A 52 1.36 -32.14 -14.45
CA LYS A 52 2.16 -32.98 -15.35
C LYS A 52 3.61 -32.55 -15.21
N GLN A 53 4.48 -33.42 -14.72
CA GLN A 53 5.92 -33.32 -14.97
C GLN A 53 6.28 -34.31 -16.08
N SER A 54 6.78 -33.76 -17.18
CA SER A 54 7.48 -34.51 -18.22
C SER A 54 8.79 -35.05 -17.68
N GLU A 55 8.99 -36.34 -17.88
CA GLU A 55 10.24 -37.06 -17.66
C GLU A 55 11.28 -36.62 -18.70
N VAL A 56 12.51 -36.34 -18.27
CA VAL A 56 13.69 -36.39 -19.14
C VAL A 56 14.73 -37.25 -18.45
N GLN A 57 15.11 -38.31 -19.15
CA GLN A 57 16.02 -39.37 -18.74
C GLN A 57 17.43 -38.87 -18.46
N ASP A 58 17.98 -39.49 -17.42
CA ASP A 58 19.37 -39.47 -16.97
C ASP A 58 20.20 -40.38 -17.89
N HIS A 59 21.28 -39.84 -18.47
CA HIS A 59 22.35 -40.66 -19.05
C HIS A 59 23.70 -40.06 -18.67
N SER A 60 24.43 -40.85 -17.88
CA SER A 60 25.84 -40.74 -17.53
C SER A 60 26.75 -40.84 -18.76
N ASP A 61 27.73 -39.93 -18.89
CA ASP A 61 29.14 -40.26 -18.66
C ASP A 61 30.11 -39.13 -19.07
N SER A 62 31.25 -39.13 -18.38
CA SER A 62 32.55 -38.51 -18.70
C SER A 62 32.79 -37.02 -18.39
N ALA A 63 33.71 -36.79 -17.44
CA ALA A 63 34.45 -35.54 -17.25
C ALA A 63 35.52 -35.37 -18.35
N PRO A 64 36.02 -34.14 -18.64
CA PRO A 64 37.14 -33.62 -17.85
C PRO A 64 37.25 -32.08 -17.68
N ARG A 65 37.88 -31.70 -16.55
CA ARG A 65 38.83 -30.61 -16.23
C ARG A 65 38.72 -29.17 -16.80
N ASN A 66 38.92 -28.25 -15.85
CA ASN A 66 39.56 -26.91 -15.91
C ASN A 66 38.85 -25.77 -16.65
N SER A 67 38.44 -24.72 -15.94
CA SER A 67 39.33 -23.60 -15.59
C SER A 67 38.54 -22.46 -14.93
N GLU A 68 39.03 -22.01 -13.77
CA GLU A 68 38.72 -20.71 -13.21
C GLU A 68 39.12 -19.60 -14.19
N GLN A 69 38.28 -18.57 -14.38
CA GLN A 69 38.82 -17.23 -14.61
C GLN A 69 37.84 -16.13 -14.18
N LYS A 70 38.38 -15.34 -13.27
CA LYS A 70 37.86 -14.18 -12.59
C LYS A 70 38.39 -12.96 -13.36
N ILE A 71 37.55 -12.20 -14.05
CA ILE A 71 37.91 -10.92 -14.67
C ILE A 71 36.75 -9.96 -14.39
N LYS A 72 36.84 -9.09 -13.38
CA LYS A 72 37.56 -7.80 -13.28
C LYS A 72 36.60 -6.65 -13.60
N ARG A 73 36.45 -5.80 -12.57
CA ARG A 73 35.75 -4.52 -12.53
C ARG A 73 36.07 -3.65 -13.74
N GLU A 74 35.05 -2.97 -14.25
CA GLU A 74 35.21 -1.60 -14.76
C GLU A 74 34.19 -0.69 -14.07
N ASN A 75 34.74 0.24 -13.28
CA ASN A 75 34.06 1.39 -12.73
C ASN A 75 33.91 2.41 -13.85
N PHE A 76 32.68 2.77 -14.20
CA PHE A 76 32.39 4.11 -14.73
C PHE A 76 31.65 4.88 -13.65
N HIS A 77 32.39 5.80 -13.04
CA HIS A 77 31.89 6.76 -12.07
C HIS A 77 31.70 8.09 -12.80
N GLU A 78 30.46 8.47 -13.10
CA GLU A 78 30.12 9.85 -13.44
C GLU A 78 28.64 10.07 -13.10
N SER A 79 28.33 10.87 -12.08
CA SER A 79 27.66 12.19 -12.23
C SER A 79 26.43 12.14 -11.28
N ALA A 80 25.94 13.15 -10.56
CA ALA A 80 26.28 14.55 -10.39
C ALA A 80 25.81 14.94 -8.97
N ARG A 81 26.54 15.86 -8.34
CA ARG A 81 26.09 16.60 -7.16
C ARG A 81 24.87 17.44 -7.52
N SER A 82 23.74 17.20 -6.86
CA SER A 82 22.54 18.03 -6.99
C SER A 82 22.73 19.34 -6.23
N LYS A 83 22.87 20.43 -7.00
CA LYS A 83 22.93 21.81 -6.50
C LYS A 83 21.56 22.24 -5.98
N LYS A 84 21.57 22.67 -4.73
CA LYS A 84 20.54 23.42 -4.01
C LYS A 84 20.28 24.74 -4.74
N CYS A 85 19.10 24.92 -5.32
CA CYS A 85 18.66 26.23 -5.81
C CYS A 85 17.94 26.96 -4.67
N LYS A 86 18.60 27.98 -4.12
CA LYS A 86 18.03 28.91 -3.14
C LYS A 86 17.67 30.19 -3.88
N GLY A 87 16.36 30.42 -4.02
CA GLY A 87 15.80 31.65 -4.55
C GLY A 87 15.65 32.70 -3.44
N SER A 88 16.05 33.90 -3.80
CA SER A 88 16.15 35.18 -3.10
C SER A 88 14.95 35.56 -2.23
N GLN A 89 15.22 36.08 -1.02
CA GLN A 89 14.34 37.03 -0.35
C GLN A 89 15.16 38.25 0.07
N ALA A 90 14.65 39.41 -0.31
CA ALA A 90 15.13 40.73 0.06
C ALA A 90 14.73 41.04 1.51
N GLU A 91 15.60 41.78 2.18
CA GLU A 91 15.47 42.26 3.54
C GLU A 91 14.40 43.37 3.64
N VAL A 92 13.59 43.32 4.71
CA VAL A 92 13.15 44.49 5.47
C VAL A 92 13.02 44.04 6.92
N GLY A 93 13.77 44.70 7.80
CA GLY A 93 13.80 44.42 9.24
C GLY A 93 12.66 45.08 10.02
N SER A 94 12.48 44.59 11.24
CA SER A 94 12.02 45.41 12.37
C SER A 94 12.43 44.71 13.67
N ASP A 95 13.16 45.46 14.47
CA ASP A 95 13.58 45.12 15.82
C ASP A 95 12.45 45.25 16.86
N ILE A 96 12.77 44.77 18.07
CA ILE A 96 12.36 45.25 19.42
C ILE A 96 11.31 44.46 20.23
N SER A 97 11.89 43.83 21.27
CA SER A 97 11.51 43.71 22.70
C SER A 97 10.22 43.02 23.16
N ASP A 98 10.45 41.89 23.85
CA ASP A 98 10.28 41.72 25.30
C ASP A 98 9.07 42.36 25.99
N SER A 99 8.19 41.52 26.54
CA SER A 99 7.37 41.79 27.72
C SER A 99 6.80 40.48 28.27
N SER A 100 7.17 40.21 29.51
CA SER A 100 6.78 39.06 30.32
C SER A 100 5.44 39.28 31.04
N ALA A 101 4.92 38.17 31.58
CA ALA A 101 3.89 38.04 32.62
C ALA A 101 2.41 38.05 32.19
N ALA A 102 1.80 36.86 32.21
CA ALA A 102 0.87 36.49 33.29
C ALA A 102 0.45 35.01 33.12
N LYS A 103 0.95 34.17 34.03
CA LYS A 103 0.49 32.79 34.24
C LYS A 103 -0.84 32.88 35.00
N VAL A 104 -1.93 32.49 34.36
CA VAL A 104 -3.18 32.17 35.08
C VAL A 104 -3.50 30.71 34.79
N ASN A 105 -3.33 29.89 35.84
CA ASN A 105 -3.76 28.51 35.85
C ASN A 105 -5.29 28.47 35.95
N LEU A 106 -5.95 27.93 34.93
CA LEU A 106 -7.26 27.32 35.10
C LEU A 106 -7.12 25.81 34.83
N SER A 107 -7.26 25.05 35.91
CA SER A 107 -7.64 23.65 35.88
C SER A 107 -9.04 23.52 35.29
N ASN A 108 -9.24 22.67 34.29
CA ASN A 108 -10.17 21.54 34.42
C ASN A 108 -10.20 20.62 33.20
N GLU A 109 -10.42 19.34 33.53
CA GLU A 109 -11.12 18.32 32.76
C GLU A 109 -10.36 17.68 31.58
N LYS A 110 -9.98 16.42 31.82
CA LYS A 110 -9.35 15.49 30.87
C LYS A 110 -10.28 15.24 29.69
N PHE A 111 -9.93 15.78 28.53
CA PHE A 111 -10.38 15.24 27.25
C PHE A 111 -9.27 14.34 26.70
N ASP A 112 -9.62 13.09 26.40
CA ASP A 112 -8.70 12.08 25.88
C ASP A 112 -7.95 12.60 24.65
N GLY A 113 -6.64 12.80 24.84
CA GLY A 113 -5.78 13.57 23.97
C GLY A 113 -5.42 12.83 22.70
N SER A 114 -6.27 12.93 21.68
CA SER A 114 -5.79 12.82 20.29
C SER A 114 -4.81 13.97 20.08
N THR A 115 -3.51 13.68 20.08
CA THR A 115 -2.47 14.65 19.74
C THR A 115 -2.77 15.22 18.36
N LYS A 116 -3.15 16.50 18.29
CA LYS A 116 -3.46 17.19 17.04
C LYS A 116 -2.20 17.15 16.15
N LYS A 117 -2.25 16.41 15.05
CA LYS A 117 -1.16 16.35 14.06
C LYS A 117 -1.00 17.75 13.48
N ALA A 118 0.18 18.35 13.62
CA ALA A 118 0.49 19.61 12.97
C ALA A 118 0.71 19.36 11.48
N TRP A 119 -0.09 19.98 10.63
CA TRP A 119 -0.02 19.84 9.17
C TRP A 119 0.81 20.98 8.57
N GLY A 120 1.85 20.64 7.82
CA GLY A 120 2.61 21.63 7.03
C GLY A 120 1.75 22.26 5.92
N SER A 121 2.15 23.44 5.44
CA SER A 121 1.40 24.20 4.42
C SER A 121 1.06 23.40 3.17
N TRP A 122 2.00 22.58 2.68
CA TRP A 122 1.79 21.72 1.50
C TRP A 122 0.72 20.64 1.73
N ALA A 123 0.56 20.16 2.97
CA ALA A 123 -0.38 19.11 3.31
C ALA A 123 -1.83 19.62 3.46
N GLN A 124 -2.05 20.94 3.33
CA GLN A 124 -3.37 21.59 3.45
C GLN A 124 -4.12 21.71 2.12
N ALA A 125 -3.52 21.35 0.98
CA ALA A 125 -4.14 21.61 -0.32
C ALA A 125 -5.50 20.92 -0.49
N LEU A 126 -5.64 19.63 -0.11
CA LEU A 126 -6.95 18.96 -0.17
C LEU A 126 -7.93 19.54 0.85
N TYR A 127 -7.47 20.00 2.01
CA TYR A 127 -8.31 20.70 2.97
C TYR A 127 -8.93 21.99 2.39
N HIS A 128 -8.12 22.81 1.71
CA HIS A 128 -8.62 24.02 1.06
C HIS A 128 -9.64 23.71 -0.04
N ILE A 129 -9.38 22.67 -0.85
CA ILE A 129 -10.34 22.20 -1.86
C ILE A 129 -11.62 21.70 -1.20
N ALA A 130 -11.54 20.91 -0.12
CA ALA A 130 -12.71 20.39 0.57
C ALA A 130 -13.58 21.52 1.17
N MET A 131 -12.95 22.51 1.83
CA MET A 131 -13.68 23.58 2.52
C MET A 131 -14.13 24.71 1.58
N HIS A 132 -13.46 24.90 0.45
CA HIS A 132 -13.72 26.01 -0.49
C HIS A 132 -13.68 25.56 -1.96
N PRO A 133 -14.43 24.52 -2.38
CA PRO A 133 -14.31 23.99 -3.74
C PRO A 133 -14.77 24.97 -4.82
N GLU A 134 -15.56 26.00 -4.46
CA GLU A 134 -15.95 27.08 -5.36
C GLU A 134 -14.76 27.89 -5.89
N LYS A 135 -13.61 27.84 -5.20
CA LYS A 135 -12.34 28.44 -5.61
C LYS A 135 -11.46 27.51 -6.46
N HIS A 136 -11.90 26.27 -6.66
CA HIS A 136 -11.13 25.18 -7.30
C HIS A 136 -11.94 24.49 -8.41
N LYS A 137 -12.79 25.23 -9.12
CA LYS A 137 -13.77 24.65 -10.08
C LYS A 137 -13.13 23.80 -11.17
N ASP A 138 -11.92 24.13 -11.61
CA ASP A 138 -11.24 23.40 -12.68
C ASP A 138 -10.71 22.03 -12.24
N ASP A 139 -10.51 21.83 -10.93
CA ASP A 139 -9.97 20.59 -10.35
C ASP A 139 -11.06 19.63 -9.85
N VAL A 140 -12.29 20.13 -9.71
CA VAL A 140 -13.38 19.44 -9.02
C VAL A 140 -14.37 18.81 -10.00
N LEU A 141 -14.66 17.53 -9.79
CA LEU A 141 -15.55 16.74 -10.62
C LEU A 141 -17.00 16.76 -10.11
N GLU A 142 -17.18 16.81 -8.80
CA GLU A 142 -18.49 16.81 -8.14
C GLU A 142 -18.40 17.47 -6.76
N ILE A 143 -19.44 18.22 -6.39
CA ILE A 143 -19.57 18.91 -5.10
C ILE A 143 -20.96 18.61 -4.56
N SER A 144 -21.00 18.25 -3.28
CA SER A 144 -22.22 18.20 -2.48
C SER A 144 -21.95 18.88 -1.13
N ASP A 145 -22.93 18.92 -0.23
CA ASP A 145 -22.75 19.51 1.10
C ASP A 145 -21.67 18.78 1.92
N ASP A 146 -21.64 17.44 1.80
CA ASP A 146 -20.80 16.56 2.61
C ASP A 146 -19.46 16.17 1.96
N ILE A 147 -19.34 16.25 0.63
CA ILE A 147 -18.18 15.73 -0.11
C ILE A 147 -17.72 16.62 -1.26
N VAL A 148 -16.45 16.45 -1.64
CA VAL A 148 -15.87 16.95 -2.90
C VAL A 148 -15.17 15.80 -3.62
N VAL A 149 -15.35 15.70 -4.93
CA VAL A 149 -14.73 14.68 -5.75
C VAL A 149 -13.71 15.32 -6.70
N LEU A 150 -12.51 14.76 -6.78
CA LEU A 150 -11.46 15.21 -7.71
C LEU A 150 -10.60 14.04 -8.20
N ASN A 151 -9.88 14.25 -9.31
CA ASN A 151 -8.83 13.33 -9.71
C ASN A 151 -7.60 13.48 -8.80
N ASP A 152 -6.93 12.37 -8.47
CA ASP A 152 -5.62 12.43 -7.82
C ASP A 152 -4.61 13.01 -8.83
N LEU A 153 -3.92 14.11 -8.45
CA LEU A 153 -2.92 14.77 -9.31
C LEU A 153 -1.70 13.89 -9.63
N TYR A 154 -1.47 12.87 -8.81
CA TYR A 154 -0.38 11.90 -8.93
C TYR A 154 -0.95 10.47 -8.92
N PRO A 155 -1.79 10.08 -9.90
CA PRO A 155 -2.60 8.86 -9.85
C PRO A 155 -1.71 7.61 -9.76
N LYS A 156 -2.10 6.57 -9.00
CA LYS A 156 -1.27 5.36 -8.85
C LYS A 156 -1.69 4.17 -9.72
N GLY A 157 -2.85 4.25 -10.36
CA GLY A 157 -3.30 3.41 -11.49
C GLY A 157 -3.86 4.27 -12.61
N ARG A 158 -4.40 3.67 -13.67
CA ARG A 158 -5.02 4.38 -14.79
C ARG A 158 -6.14 5.31 -14.35
N ARG A 159 -6.93 4.91 -13.36
CA ARG A 159 -7.97 5.72 -12.73
C ARG A 159 -7.69 5.79 -11.23
N HIS A 160 -7.51 7.01 -10.73
CA HIS A 160 -7.35 7.25 -9.31
C HIS A 160 -7.99 8.58 -8.95
N LEU A 161 -9.04 8.51 -8.15
CA LEU A 161 -9.80 9.67 -7.71
C LEU A 161 -9.85 9.72 -6.18
N LEU A 162 -10.13 10.92 -5.66
CA LEU A 162 -10.29 11.18 -4.24
C LEU A 162 -11.71 11.70 -3.98
N VAL A 163 -12.40 11.11 -3.00
CA VAL A 163 -13.60 11.68 -2.40
C VAL A 163 -13.19 12.28 -1.06
N LEU A 164 -13.24 13.61 -0.95
CA LEU A 164 -12.85 14.37 0.24
C LEU A 164 -14.05 14.62 1.15
N ALA A 165 -13.86 14.48 2.45
CA ALA A 165 -14.86 14.83 3.45
C ALA A 165 -14.95 16.34 3.68
N ARG A 166 -16.14 16.94 3.58
CA ARG A 166 -16.40 18.35 3.88
C ARG A 166 -16.76 18.59 5.35
N HIS A 167 -15.94 18.07 6.26
CA HIS A 167 -16.22 18.15 7.70
C HIS A 167 -15.04 18.74 8.49
N GLN A 168 -15.25 19.87 9.17
CA GLN A 168 -14.16 20.48 9.95
C GLN A 168 -13.65 19.54 11.05
N GLY A 169 -12.33 19.47 11.22
CA GLY A 169 -11.68 18.61 12.21
C GLY A 169 -11.59 17.13 11.86
N LEU A 170 -12.21 16.68 10.76
CA LEU A 170 -12.11 15.31 10.26
C LEU A 170 -10.92 15.16 9.30
N ASP A 171 -9.71 15.31 9.85
CA ASP A 171 -8.49 15.43 9.06
C ASP A 171 -7.96 14.07 8.57
N ARG A 172 -8.16 13.00 9.35
CA ARG A 172 -7.65 11.64 9.09
C ARG A 172 -8.54 10.59 9.77
N LEU A 173 -8.25 9.31 9.51
CA LEU A 173 -9.01 8.20 10.11
C LEU A 173 -9.00 8.18 11.64
N ALA A 174 -7.94 8.69 12.28
CA ALA A 174 -7.87 8.77 13.74
C ALA A 174 -8.93 9.70 14.36
N ASP A 175 -9.53 10.59 13.57
CA ASP A 175 -10.54 11.54 14.00
C ASP A 175 -11.97 11.00 13.78
N VAL A 176 -12.11 9.89 13.04
CA VAL A 176 -13.40 9.24 12.77
C VAL A 176 -14.03 8.69 14.05
N ARG A 177 -15.32 8.94 14.22
CA ARG A 177 -16.18 8.51 15.33
C ARG A 177 -17.55 8.09 14.80
N ASN A 178 -18.39 7.49 15.65
CA ASN A 178 -19.76 7.08 15.32
C ASN A 178 -20.59 8.16 14.61
N GLU A 179 -20.48 9.42 15.01
CA GLU A 179 -21.19 10.55 14.38
C GLU A 179 -20.86 10.72 12.89
N HIS A 180 -19.67 10.28 12.45
CA HIS A 180 -19.21 10.37 11.07
C HIS A 180 -19.65 9.17 10.21
N LEU A 181 -20.36 8.18 10.78
CA LEU A 181 -20.71 6.94 10.06
C LEU A 181 -21.57 7.22 8.82
N HIS A 182 -22.49 8.17 8.90
CA HIS A 182 -23.30 8.57 7.75
C HIS A 182 -22.42 9.13 6.62
N LEU A 183 -21.50 10.03 6.96
CA LEU A 183 -20.55 10.61 6.02
C LEU A 183 -19.68 9.54 5.35
N LEU A 184 -19.16 8.56 6.09
CA LEU A 184 -18.39 7.45 5.50
C LEU A 184 -19.21 6.64 4.49
N LYS A 185 -20.48 6.35 4.80
CA LYS A 185 -21.40 5.67 3.88
C LYS A 185 -21.66 6.50 2.63
N THR A 186 -21.84 7.81 2.78
CA THR A 186 -21.99 8.75 1.65
C THR A 186 -20.74 8.78 0.77
N MET A 187 -19.55 8.90 1.37
CA MET A 187 -18.27 8.85 0.64
C MET A 187 -18.11 7.53 -0.13
N HIS A 188 -18.45 6.40 0.49
CA HIS A 188 -18.40 5.09 -0.15
C HIS A 188 -19.37 4.98 -1.34
N ALA A 189 -20.62 5.39 -1.17
CA ALA A 189 -21.63 5.37 -2.23
C ALA A 189 -21.22 6.26 -3.42
N VAL A 190 -20.69 7.45 -3.16
CA VAL A 190 -20.14 8.32 -4.21
C VAL A 190 -18.94 7.65 -4.88
N GLY A 191 -18.06 7.00 -4.12
CA GLY A 191 -16.94 6.25 -4.68
C GLY A 191 -17.40 5.11 -5.61
N LEU A 192 -18.44 4.35 -5.22
CA LEU A 192 -19.00 3.28 -6.04
C LEU A 192 -19.58 3.83 -7.35
N LYS A 193 -20.35 4.92 -7.27
CA LYS A 193 -20.90 5.61 -8.45
C LYS A 193 -19.80 5.97 -9.46
N TRP A 194 -18.67 6.50 -8.98
CA TRP A 194 -17.55 6.85 -9.85
C TRP A 194 -16.79 5.63 -10.38
N ALA A 195 -16.62 4.58 -9.57
CA ALA A 195 -16.05 3.32 -10.04
C ALA A 195 -16.91 2.70 -11.15
N GLU A 196 -18.23 2.66 -10.99
CA GLU A 196 -19.18 2.19 -12.01
C GLU A 196 -19.09 3.02 -13.30
N LYS A 197 -19.02 4.36 -13.19
CA LYS A 197 -18.81 5.23 -14.35
C LYS A 197 -17.53 4.89 -15.10
N PHE A 198 -16.42 4.67 -14.40
CA PHE A 198 -15.17 4.26 -15.05
C PHE A 198 -15.23 2.85 -15.64
N LEU A 199 -15.99 1.94 -15.05
CA LEU A 199 -16.21 0.59 -15.59
C LEU A 199 -17.07 0.61 -16.87
N GLN A 200 -17.97 1.58 -17.00
CA GLN A 200 -18.69 1.81 -18.27
C GLN A 200 -17.75 2.30 -19.38
N GLU A 201 -16.69 3.04 -19.02
CA GLU A 201 -15.66 3.52 -19.97
C GLU A 201 -14.63 2.41 -20.30
N ASP A 202 -14.25 1.60 -19.31
CA ASP A 202 -13.30 0.48 -19.44
C ASP A 202 -13.68 -0.66 -18.48
N ALA A 203 -14.42 -1.63 -19.01
CA ALA A 203 -14.91 -2.78 -18.25
C ALA A 203 -13.80 -3.77 -17.83
N SER A 204 -12.57 -3.61 -18.34
CA SER A 204 -11.43 -4.46 -17.97
C SER A 204 -10.81 -4.07 -16.62
N LEU A 205 -11.12 -2.86 -16.13
CA LEU A 205 -10.61 -2.38 -14.86
C LEU A 205 -11.27 -3.10 -13.69
N VAL A 206 -10.57 -3.07 -12.56
CA VAL A 206 -11.07 -3.50 -11.26
C VAL A 206 -10.72 -2.40 -10.28
N PHE A 207 -11.64 -2.03 -9.40
CA PHE A 207 -11.43 -0.93 -8.44
C PHE A 207 -11.40 -1.45 -7.01
N ARG A 208 -10.65 -0.74 -6.16
CA ARG A 208 -10.79 -0.79 -4.70
C ARG A 208 -11.07 0.60 -4.17
N LEU A 209 -11.84 0.64 -3.10
CA LEU A 209 -12.21 1.85 -2.38
C LEU A 209 -11.67 1.75 -0.96
N GLY A 210 -10.89 2.72 -0.51
CA GLY A 210 -10.33 2.68 0.83
C GLY A 210 -9.49 3.85 1.24
N TYR A 211 -8.88 3.74 2.42
CA TYR A 211 -8.22 4.82 3.13
C TYR A 211 -6.82 4.43 3.57
N HIS A 212 -5.97 5.45 3.73
CA HIS A 212 -4.70 5.31 4.42
C HIS A 212 -4.85 5.75 5.90
N PRO A 213 -4.43 4.92 6.89
CA PRO A 213 -4.45 5.24 8.32
C PRO A 213 -3.69 6.53 8.68
N ASP A 214 -2.50 6.70 8.10
CA ASP A 214 -1.68 7.91 8.23
C ASP A 214 -1.53 8.58 6.86
N PRO A 215 -2.48 9.46 6.48
CA PRO A 215 -2.48 10.08 5.16
C PRO A 215 -1.37 11.14 5.06
N SER A 216 -0.89 11.33 3.83
CA SER A 216 0.14 12.34 3.52
C SER A 216 -0.42 13.76 3.45
N MET A 217 -1.72 13.91 3.27
CA MET A 217 -2.39 15.21 3.15
C MET A 217 -3.64 15.22 4.03
N ARG A 218 -3.93 16.39 4.59
CA ARG A 218 -5.25 16.75 5.11
C ARG A 218 -6.08 17.16 3.91
N GLN A 219 -7.32 16.74 3.73
CA GLN A 219 -8.36 16.28 4.66
C GLN A 219 -8.62 14.77 4.54
N LEU A 220 -9.45 14.14 5.40
CA LEU A 220 -9.87 12.75 5.21
C LEU A 220 -10.38 12.53 3.78
N HIS A 221 -9.81 11.52 3.11
CA HIS A 221 -10.11 11.21 1.72
C HIS A 221 -10.19 9.73 1.46
N LEU A 222 -11.25 9.31 0.76
CA LEU A 222 -11.41 7.98 0.21
C LEU A 222 -10.69 7.92 -1.14
N HIS A 223 -9.80 6.95 -1.29
CA HIS A 223 -9.22 6.59 -2.57
C HIS A 223 -10.19 5.69 -3.34
N VAL A 224 -10.47 6.03 -4.59
CA VAL A 224 -11.10 5.12 -5.55
C VAL A 224 -10.06 4.86 -6.62
N ILE A 225 -9.49 3.65 -6.62
CA ILE A 225 -8.29 3.36 -7.40
C ILE A 225 -8.41 2.06 -8.19
N SER A 226 -8.07 2.14 -9.48
CA SER A 226 -7.99 0.98 -10.34
C SER A 226 -6.77 0.10 -10.02
N GLN A 227 -6.97 -1.21 -10.04
CA GLN A 227 -6.01 -2.24 -9.59
C GLN A 227 -4.98 -2.63 -10.65
N ASP A 228 -4.97 -1.98 -11.82
CA ASP A 228 -3.91 -2.13 -12.83
C ASP A 228 -2.56 -1.56 -12.34
N PHE A 229 -2.60 -0.50 -11.52
CA PHE A 229 -1.42 0.23 -11.07
C PHE A 229 -0.48 0.69 -12.21
N ASP A 230 -1.03 0.89 -13.40
CA ASP A 230 -0.36 1.34 -14.59
C ASP A 230 -0.32 2.88 -14.62
N SER A 231 0.68 3.43 -13.91
CA SER A 231 0.89 4.88 -13.87
C SER A 231 2.37 5.26 -13.77
N LYS A 232 2.74 6.37 -14.41
CA LYS A 232 4.07 7.00 -14.27
C LYS A 232 4.35 7.57 -12.87
N HIS A 233 3.32 7.77 -12.03
CA HIS A 233 3.46 8.30 -10.67
C HIS A 233 3.63 7.21 -9.59
N LEU A 234 3.47 5.94 -9.95
CA LEU A 234 3.88 4.81 -9.12
C LEU A 234 5.39 4.60 -9.23
N LYS A 235 6.15 5.32 -8.38
CA LYS A 235 7.62 5.42 -8.48
C LYS A 235 8.40 4.62 -7.43
N HIS A 236 7.85 4.47 -6.23
CA HIS A 236 8.61 3.99 -5.08
C HIS A 236 7.87 2.92 -4.29
N LYS A 237 8.61 2.14 -3.51
CA LYS A 237 8.08 1.05 -2.68
C LYS A 237 6.94 1.49 -1.77
N LYS A 238 7.09 2.65 -1.12
CA LYS A 238 6.04 3.23 -0.27
C LYS A 238 4.72 3.44 -1.03
N HIS A 239 4.77 3.89 -2.29
CA HIS A 239 3.56 4.06 -3.11
C HIS A 239 2.89 2.73 -3.42
N TRP A 240 3.65 1.65 -3.64
CA TRP A 240 3.04 0.34 -3.86
C TRP A 240 2.42 -0.22 -2.60
N ASN A 241 3.22 -0.25 -1.53
CA ASN A 241 2.84 -0.87 -0.27
C ASN A 241 1.68 -0.14 0.42
N SER A 242 1.52 1.17 0.21
CA SER A 242 0.40 1.91 0.79
C SER A 242 -0.96 1.42 0.29
N PHE A 243 -1.06 0.89 -0.93
CA PHE A 243 -2.30 0.36 -1.51
C PHE A 243 -2.40 -1.18 -1.45
N ASN A 244 -1.27 -1.89 -1.39
CA ASN A 244 -1.21 -3.34 -1.58
C ASN A 244 -0.79 -4.13 -0.33
N THR A 245 -0.85 -3.50 0.85
CA THR A 245 -0.67 -4.13 2.16
C THR A 245 -1.86 -3.81 3.07
N ALA A 246 -1.83 -4.28 4.32
CA ALA A 246 -2.82 -3.91 5.34
C ALA A 246 -2.81 -2.40 5.69
N PHE A 247 -1.89 -1.61 5.12
CA PHE A 247 -1.92 -0.16 5.21
C PHE A 247 -3.09 0.45 4.43
N PHE A 248 -3.66 -0.25 3.44
CA PHE A 248 -4.88 0.20 2.77
C PHE A 248 -6.08 -0.43 3.45
N LEU A 249 -6.89 0.38 4.13
CA LEU A 249 -8.11 -0.07 4.78
C LEU A 249 -9.27 0.05 3.80
N ASP A 250 -9.84 -1.08 3.38
CA ASP A 250 -11.00 -1.09 2.49
C ASP A 250 -12.19 -0.41 3.18
N SER A 251 -12.90 0.42 2.41
CA SER A 251 -13.97 1.28 2.92
C SER A 251 -15.12 0.50 3.54
N VAL A 252 -15.43 -0.68 3.00
CA VAL A 252 -16.48 -1.58 3.50
C VAL A 252 -16.16 -2.08 4.92
N ASP A 253 -14.91 -2.51 5.16
CA ASP A 253 -14.48 -3.00 6.46
C ASP A 253 -14.43 -1.86 7.48
N LEU A 254 -13.95 -0.68 7.08
CA LEU A 254 -13.90 0.49 7.95
C LEU A 254 -15.30 0.92 8.40
N ILE A 255 -16.29 0.92 7.50
CA ILE A 255 -17.68 1.27 7.84
C ILE A 255 -18.24 0.27 8.85
N GLU A 256 -18.01 -1.02 8.66
CA GLU A 256 -18.43 -2.08 9.59
C GLU A 256 -17.75 -1.93 10.95
N GLU A 257 -16.43 -1.67 10.95
CA GLU A 257 -15.64 -1.47 12.17
C GLU A 257 -16.11 -0.24 12.95
N VAL A 258 -16.29 0.90 12.30
CA VAL A 258 -16.79 2.12 12.95
C VAL A 258 -18.21 1.91 13.46
N SER A 259 -19.07 1.22 12.71
CA SER A 259 -20.45 0.93 13.12
C SER A 259 -20.53 0.04 14.37
N SER A 260 -19.54 -0.84 14.59
CA SER A 260 -19.52 -1.78 15.71
C SER A 260 -18.74 -1.27 16.92
N GLN A 261 -17.62 -0.57 16.70
CA GLN A 261 -16.67 -0.14 17.75
C GLN A 261 -16.73 1.36 18.05
N GLY A 262 -17.43 2.13 17.22
CA GLY A 262 -17.59 3.58 17.36
C GLY A 262 -16.40 4.44 16.95
N LYS A 263 -15.31 3.83 16.50
CA LYS A 263 -14.09 4.48 16.01
C LYS A 263 -13.31 3.54 15.09
N ALA A 264 -12.40 4.11 14.29
CA ALA A 264 -11.46 3.34 13.51
C ALA A 264 -10.36 2.74 14.41
N ILE A 265 -10.06 1.44 14.25
CA ILE A 265 -8.97 0.73 14.92
C ILE A 265 -7.74 0.77 14.02
N LEU A 266 -6.88 1.75 14.25
CA LEU A 266 -5.65 1.90 13.48
C LEU A 266 -4.55 1.03 14.06
N LYS A 267 -4.22 -0.06 13.37
CA LYS A 267 -3.05 -0.87 13.69
C LYS A 267 -1.80 -0.14 13.22
N ASN A 268 -0.91 0.21 14.15
CA ASN A 268 0.36 0.81 13.81
C ASN A 268 1.41 -0.29 13.59
N ASP A 269 1.48 -0.80 12.36
CA ASP A 269 2.60 -1.64 11.92
C ASP A 269 3.51 -0.79 11.03
N GLU A 270 4.57 -0.27 11.65
CA GLU A 270 5.53 0.63 11.03
C GLU A 270 6.26 0.00 9.82
N ASN A 271 6.18 -1.32 9.66
CA ASN A 271 6.89 -2.03 8.60
C ASN A 271 6.05 -2.26 7.33
N LEU A 272 4.73 -2.02 7.35
CA LEU A 272 3.87 -2.27 6.19
C LEU A 272 4.33 -1.54 4.93
N LEU A 273 4.81 -0.30 5.09
CA LEU A 273 5.29 0.52 3.97
C LEU A 273 6.69 0.13 3.47
N SER A 274 7.47 -0.58 4.27
CA SER A 274 8.84 -1.01 3.94
C SER A 274 8.95 -2.48 3.51
N MET A 275 7.85 -3.23 3.59
CA MET A 275 7.72 -4.63 3.12
C MET A 275 8.30 -4.85 1.72
N GLU A 276 8.70 -6.08 1.45
CA GLU A 276 9.07 -6.50 0.10
C GLU A 276 7.93 -6.27 -0.90
N LEU A 277 8.29 -5.94 -2.15
CA LEU A 277 7.30 -5.69 -3.19
C LEU A 277 6.71 -7.01 -3.63
N ARG A 278 5.44 -7.24 -3.32
CA ARG A 278 4.70 -8.42 -3.78
C ARG A 278 3.60 -8.04 -4.76
N CYS A 279 3.44 -8.84 -5.81
CA CYS A 279 2.30 -8.74 -6.70
C CYS A 279 0.99 -8.86 -5.90
N HIS A 280 0.00 -8.00 -6.18
CA HIS A 280 -1.28 -8.02 -5.47
C HIS A 280 -2.20 -9.18 -5.89
N ARG A 281 -1.83 -9.91 -6.94
CA ARG A 281 -2.50 -11.13 -7.43
C ARG A 281 -1.78 -12.39 -6.94
N CYS A 282 -0.68 -12.76 -7.60
CA CYS A 282 0.04 -14.01 -7.34
C CYS A 282 1.01 -13.97 -6.14
N ARG A 283 1.19 -12.81 -5.50
CA ARG A 283 2.11 -12.61 -4.35
C ARG A 283 3.59 -12.83 -4.63
N SER A 284 4.02 -12.99 -5.88
CA SER A 284 5.45 -13.08 -6.24
C SER A 284 6.22 -11.84 -5.76
N ALA A 285 7.42 -12.06 -5.24
CA ALA A 285 8.29 -10.99 -4.77
C ALA A 285 9.10 -10.39 -5.93
N HIS A 286 9.27 -9.06 -5.91
CA HIS A 286 10.02 -8.32 -6.92
C HIS A 286 11.04 -7.39 -6.25
N PRO A 287 12.25 -7.24 -6.81
CA PRO A 287 13.29 -6.44 -6.17
C PRO A 287 13.11 -4.92 -6.38
N THR A 288 12.41 -4.52 -7.44
CA THR A 288 12.26 -3.11 -7.84
C THR A 288 10.88 -2.82 -8.41
N ILE A 289 10.46 -1.54 -8.34
CA ILE A 289 9.19 -1.08 -8.91
C ILE A 289 9.10 -1.34 -10.42
N PRO A 290 10.12 -1.08 -11.26
CA PRO A 290 10.04 -1.40 -12.68
C PRO A 290 9.78 -2.89 -12.97
N ARG A 291 10.45 -3.81 -12.25
CA ARG A 291 10.22 -5.25 -12.40
C ARG A 291 8.83 -5.66 -11.94
N LEU A 292 8.35 -5.08 -10.84
CA LEU A 292 6.97 -5.29 -10.38
C LEU A 292 5.96 -4.79 -11.42
N LYS A 293 6.13 -3.57 -11.95
CA LYS A 293 5.25 -3.00 -12.98
C LYS A 293 5.19 -3.87 -14.24
N SER A 294 6.36 -4.34 -14.70
CA SER A 294 6.44 -5.27 -15.84
C SER A 294 5.71 -6.59 -15.56
N HIS A 295 5.75 -7.09 -14.32
CA HIS A 295 5.06 -8.31 -13.95
C HIS A 295 3.54 -8.12 -13.87
N ILE A 296 3.06 -7.10 -13.15
CA ILE A 296 1.62 -6.91 -12.92
C ILE A 296 0.86 -6.58 -14.22
N GLY A 297 1.52 -5.96 -15.20
CA GLY A 297 0.92 -5.73 -16.52
C GLY A 297 0.61 -7.01 -17.31
N ASN A 298 1.18 -8.16 -16.91
CA ASN A 298 0.99 -9.47 -17.55
C ASN A 298 0.51 -10.54 -16.57
N CYS A 299 0.17 -10.18 -15.32
CA CYS A 299 -0.18 -11.15 -14.28
C CYS A 299 -1.65 -11.53 -14.35
N GLU A 300 -1.94 -12.76 -14.78
CA GLU A 300 -3.30 -13.29 -14.91
C GLU A 300 -3.79 -14.06 -13.69
N ALA A 301 -2.97 -14.16 -12.63
CA ALA A 301 -3.39 -14.81 -11.40
C ALA A 301 -4.63 -14.11 -10.82
N PRO A 302 -5.54 -14.87 -10.18
CA PRO A 302 -6.69 -14.28 -9.52
C PRO A 302 -6.24 -13.38 -8.36
N PHE A 303 -7.10 -12.45 -7.96
CA PHE A 303 -6.89 -11.75 -6.71
C PHE A 303 -6.94 -12.73 -5.52
N PRO A 304 -6.17 -12.49 -4.47
CA PRO A 304 -6.25 -13.25 -3.23
C PRO A 304 -7.68 -13.32 -2.70
N ALA A 305 -8.06 -14.47 -2.11
CA ALA A 305 -9.41 -14.72 -1.61
C ALA A 305 -9.92 -13.63 -0.65
N ASN A 306 -9.03 -13.04 0.15
CA ASN A 306 -9.41 -11.96 1.06
C ASN A 306 -9.88 -10.70 0.32
N LEU A 307 -9.40 -10.41 -0.90
CA LEU A 307 -9.89 -9.27 -1.68
C LEU A 307 -11.17 -9.59 -2.46
N LEU A 308 -11.40 -10.85 -2.80
CA LEU A 308 -12.60 -11.29 -3.53
C LEU A 308 -13.88 -11.30 -2.66
N GLN A 309 -13.73 -11.16 -1.34
CA GLN A 309 -14.82 -11.20 -0.38
C GLN A 309 -15.27 -9.79 0.03
N ASN A 310 -16.47 -9.70 0.61
CA ASN A 310 -17.02 -8.50 1.27
C ASN A 310 -17.15 -7.25 0.37
N GLY A 311 -17.17 -7.40 -0.95
CA GLY A 311 -17.29 -6.26 -1.86
C GLY A 311 -16.08 -5.31 -1.85
N ARG A 312 -14.89 -5.80 -1.47
CA ARG A 312 -13.66 -4.99 -1.50
C ARG A 312 -13.22 -4.64 -2.92
N LEU A 313 -13.51 -5.52 -3.88
CA LEU A 313 -13.26 -5.31 -5.30
C LEU A 313 -14.57 -4.95 -6.02
N VAL A 314 -14.49 -3.93 -6.88
CA VAL A 314 -15.58 -3.50 -7.76
C VAL A 314 -15.17 -3.81 -9.19
N CYS A 315 -15.94 -4.66 -9.86
CA CYS A 315 -15.72 -5.10 -11.24
C CYS A 315 -16.96 -4.75 -12.08
N ALA A 316 -16.82 -4.76 -13.41
CA ALA A 316 -17.98 -4.64 -14.29
C ALA A 316 -18.97 -5.79 -14.02
N PRO A 317 -20.28 -5.58 -14.13
CA PRO A 317 -21.27 -6.64 -13.99
C PRO A 317 -20.98 -7.75 -15.01
N SER A 318 -20.89 -8.99 -14.54
CA SER A 318 -20.91 -10.15 -15.44
C SER A 318 -22.25 -10.17 -16.15
N ASN A 319 -22.27 -10.14 -17.49
CA ASN A 319 -23.50 -10.23 -18.32
C ASN A 319 -24.27 -11.58 -18.19
N ALA A 320 -24.08 -12.33 -17.10
CA ALA A 320 -24.59 -13.69 -16.92
C ALA A 320 -25.98 -13.78 -16.25
N ALA A 321 -26.74 -12.68 -16.18
CA ALA A 321 -28.07 -12.68 -15.54
C ALA A 321 -29.21 -12.18 -16.46
N ALA A 322 -29.05 -12.29 -17.78
CA ALA A 322 -30.10 -12.00 -18.76
C ALA A 322 -30.46 -13.25 -19.60
N VAL A 323 -30.65 -14.39 -18.94
CA VAL A 323 -31.36 -15.55 -19.51
C VAL A 323 -32.14 -16.19 -18.36
N ASP A 324 -33.33 -15.68 -18.12
CA ASP A 324 -34.51 -16.44 -17.69
C ASP A 324 -35.64 -15.44 -17.43
N SER A 325 -36.50 -15.30 -18.43
CA SER A 325 -37.84 -14.71 -18.36
C SER A 325 -38.78 -15.62 -19.12
#